data_AF-A0A2N0TRP2-F1
#
_entry.id   AF-A0A2N0TRP2-F1
#
_cell.length_a   1.000
_cell.length_b   1.000
_cell.length_c   1.000
_cell.angle_alpha   90.00
_cell.angle_beta   90.00
_cell.angle_gamma   90.00
#
_symmetry.space_group_name_H-M   'P 1'
#
loop_
_entity.id
_entity.type
_entity.pdbx_description
1 polymer ?
#
loop_
_entity_poly.entity_id
_entity_poly.type
_entity_poly.pdbx_seq_one_letter_code
_entity_poly.pdbx_strand_id
1 'polypeptide(L)' 'MKLTEDIKKRIDNYFDNISAQELYETAISKYGFKENIDIDLDNQSFSKVGQNVYSSNLDNRIDLDKMDHNTTPLAA' A
#
# COMPACT_ATOMS: atom_id res chain seq x y z
N MET A 1 -6.19 3.22 -26.36
CA MET A 1 -6.18 4.71 -26.26
C MET A 1 -5.13 5.07 -25.22
N LYS A 2 -4.16 5.93 -25.55
CA LYS A 2 -3.15 6.37 -24.55
C LYS A 2 -3.73 7.53 -23.76
N LEU A 3 -3.56 7.52 -22.43
CA LEU A 3 -3.89 8.66 -21.58
C LEU A 3 -2.90 9.79 -21.88
N THR A 4 -3.40 10.95 -22.29
CA THR A 4 -2.58 12.16 -22.43
C THR A 4 -2.22 12.70 -21.04
N GLU A 5 -1.13 13.46 -20.95
CA GLU A 5 -0.71 14.07 -19.68
C GLU A 5 -1.80 14.97 -19.06
N ASP A 6 -2.59 15.65 -19.89
CA ASP A 6 -3.70 16.46 -19.42
C ASP A 6 -4.82 15.63 -18.78
N ILE A 7 -5.09 14.44 -19.33
CA ILE A 7 -6.10 13.53 -18.75
C ILE A 7 -5.61 12.99 -17.41
N LYS A 8 -4.32 12.63 -17.30
CA LYS A 8 -3.72 12.17 -16.04
C LYS A 8 -3.83 13.23 -14.95
N LYS A 9 -3.39 14.47 -15.25
CA LYS A 9 -3.48 15.59 -14.30
C LYS A 9 -4.91 15.85 -13.81
N ARG A 10 -5.90 15.71 -14.68
CA ARG A 10 -7.31 15.86 -14.30
C ARG A 10 -7.80 14.74 -13.38
N ILE A 11 -7.31 13.52 -13.59
CA ILE A 11 -7.61 12.37 -12.73
C ILE A 11 -6.96 12.58 -11.35
N ASP A 12 -5.68 12.91 -11.32
CA ASP A 12 -4.95 13.13 -10.06
C ASP A 12 -5.60 14.25 -9.24
N ASN A 13 -5.86 15.40 -9.88
CA ASN A 13 -6.54 16.53 -9.22
C ASN A 13 -7.95 16.18 -8.74
N TYR A 14 -8.67 15.26 -9.38
CA TYR A 14 -9.97 14.83 -8.89
C TYR A 14 -9.83 14.01 -7.61
N PHE A 15 -8.89 13.07 -7.56
CA PHE A 15 -8.69 12.21 -6.39
C PHE A 15 -8.00 12.92 -5.22
N ASP A 16 -7.20 13.95 -5.48
CA ASP A 16 -6.57 14.77 -4.43
C ASP A 16 -7.57 15.66 -3.68
N ASN A 17 -8.71 16.00 -4.30
CA ASN A 17 -9.68 16.97 -3.76
C ASN A 17 -11.00 16.33 -3.30
N ILE A 18 -11.25 15.05 -3.57
CA ILE A 18 -12.49 14.38 -3.17
C ILE A 18 -12.36 13.80 -1.76
N SER A 19 -13.40 13.96 -0.93
CA SER A 19 -13.44 13.28 0.36
C SER A 19 -13.77 11.78 0.21
N ALA A 20 -13.41 11.00 1.22
CA ALA A 20 -13.75 9.58 1.26
C ALA A 20 -15.27 9.34 1.19
N GLN A 21 -16.06 10.23 1.81
CA GLN A 21 -17.52 10.16 1.78
C GLN A 21 -18.07 10.40 0.37
N GLU A 22 -17.63 11.47 -0.30
CA GLU A 22 -18.10 11.79 -1.66
C GLU A 22 -17.68 10.72 -2.67
N LEU A 23 -16.49 10.13 -2.48
CA LEU A 23 -16.02 9.02 -3.32
C LEU A 23 -16.91 7.78 -3.13
N TYR A 24 -17.25 7.46 -1.90
CA TYR A 24 -18.17 6.36 -1.56
C TYR A 24 -19.54 6.55 -2.21
N GLU A 25 -20.14 7.72 -2.01
CA GLU A 25 -21.44 8.07 -2.60
C GLU A 25 -21.40 8.02 -4.13
N THR A 26 -20.31 8.50 -4.75
CA THR A 26 -20.11 8.46 -6.20
C THR A 26 -19.98 7.03 -6.72
N ALA A 27 -19.23 6.17 -6.03
CA ALA A 27 -19.07 4.77 -6.41
C ALA A 27 -20.43 4.06 -6.47
N ILE A 28 -21.27 4.25 -5.45
CA ILE A 28 -22.58 3.60 -5.38
C ILE A 28 -23.56 4.20 -6.39
N SER A 29 -23.70 5.53 -6.39
CA SER A 29 -24.74 6.22 -7.17
C SER A 29 -24.48 6.22 -8.68
N LYS A 30 -23.22 6.40 -9.09
CA LYS A 30 -22.87 6.63 -10.50
C LYS A 30 -22.35 5.38 -11.18
N TYR A 31 -21.55 4.59 -10.46
CA TYR A 31 -20.89 3.41 -11.02
C TYR A 31 -21.56 2.09 -10.61
N GLY A 32 -22.63 2.16 -9.80
CA GLY A 32 -23.45 1.01 -9.45
C GLY A 32 -22.72 -0.01 -8.60
N PHE A 33 -21.67 0.41 -7.87
CA PHE A 33 -21.06 -0.44 -6.85
C PHE A 33 -22.14 -0.78 -5.83
N LYS A 34 -22.48 -2.06 -5.76
CA LYS A 34 -23.37 -2.56 -4.73
C LYS A 34 -22.55 -2.76 -3.48
N GLU A 35 -23.00 -2.17 -2.38
CA GLU A 35 -22.54 -2.53 -1.06
C GLU A 35 -23.01 -3.98 -0.80
N ASN A 36 -22.20 -4.96 -1.20
CA ASN A 36 -22.37 -6.33 -0.72
C ASN A 36 -21.87 -6.34 0.73
N ILE A 37 -22.71 -5.87 1.65
CA ILE A 37 -22.51 -5.94 3.10
C ILE A 37 -22.66 -7.38 3.62
N ASP A 38 -23.06 -8.32 2.78
CA ASP A 38 -23.14 -9.75 3.07
C ASP A 38 -21.79 -10.45 2.83
N ILE A 39 -20.71 -9.89 3.41
CA ILE A 39 -19.45 -10.60 3.55
C ILE A 39 -19.53 -11.26 4.91
N ASP A 40 -19.76 -12.58 4.95
CA ASP A 40 -19.70 -13.39 6.17
C ASP A 40 -18.26 -13.42 6.71
N LEU A 41 -17.87 -12.31 7.37
CA LEU A 41 -16.55 -12.11 7.95
C LEU A 41 -16.31 -13.08 9.13
N ASP A 42 -17.39 -13.50 9.78
CA ASP A 42 -17.36 -14.38 10.95
C ASP A 42 -16.88 -15.79 10.62
N ASN A 43 -16.91 -16.19 9.33
CA ASN A 43 -16.49 -17.50 8.85
C ASN A 43 -15.19 -17.48 8.02
N GLN A 44 -14.47 -16.35 7.99
CA GLN A 44 -13.19 -16.27 7.30
C GLN A 44 -12.04 -16.76 8.20
N SER A 45 -11.58 -18.00 7.96
CA SER A 45 -10.35 -18.50 8.57
C SER A 45 -9.13 -18.02 7.78
N PHE A 46 -8.31 -17.15 8.37
CA PHE A 46 -7.00 -16.78 7.81
C PHE A 46 -5.93 -17.72 8.37
N SER A 47 -5.32 -18.54 7.51
CA SER A 47 -4.17 -19.34 7.91
C SER A 47 -2.95 -18.44 8.11
N LYS A 48 -2.47 -18.32 9.35
CA LYS A 48 -1.21 -17.64 9.64
C LYS A 48 -0.06 -18.54 9.19
N VAL A 49 0.61 -18.17 8.09
CA VAL A 49 1.88 -18.81 7.73
C VAL A 49 2.93 -18.33 8.71
N GLY A 50 3.31 -19.18 9.67
CA GLY A 50 4.40 -18.91 10.60
C GLY A 50 5.74 -19.02 9.89
N GLN A 51 6.32 -17.89 9.50
CA GLN A 51 7.69 -17.86 9.00
C GLN A 51 8.66 -17.76 10.19
N ASN A 52 9.23 -18.90 10.59
CA ASN A 52 10.14 -18.97 11.74
C ASN A 52 11.60 -18.62 11.39
N VAL A 53 11.96 -18.57 10.11
CA VAL A 53 13.33 -18.30 9.66
C VAL A 53 13.30 -17.47 8.38
N TYR A 54 14.07 -16.38 8.38
CA TYR A 54 14.41 -15.63 7.17
C TYR A 54 15.78 -16.12 6.68
N SER A 55 15.83 -16.78 5.54
CA SER A 55 17.09 -17.10 4.88
C SER A 55 17.51 -15.87 4.05
N SER A 56 18.47 -15.09 4.54
CA SER A 56 19.11 -14.06 3.74
C SER A 56 20.10 -14.73 2.78
N ASN A 57 19.78 -14.75 1.49
CA ASN A 57 20.77 -15.02 0.43
C ASN A 57 21.60 -13.76 0.14
N LEU A 58 22.04 -13.06 1.19
CA LEU A 58 22.98 -11.97 1.03
C LEU A 58 24.38 -12.57 1.12
N ASP A 59 25.05 -12.62 -0.02
CA ASP A 59 26.49 -12.77 -0.08
C ASP A 59 27.10 -11.54 0.64
N ASN A 60 27.31 -11.68 1.95
CA ASN A 60 27.75 -10.63 2.87
C ASN A 60 29.23 -10.31 2.64
N ARG A 61 29.58 -9.75 1.48
CA ARG A 61 30.84 -9.00 1.34
C ARG A 61 30.53 -7.53 1.58
N ILE A 62 30.42 -7.18 2.85
CA ILE A 62 30.51 -5.79 3.29
C ILE A 62 31.98 -5.40 3.11
N ASP A 63 32.26 -4.54 2.14
CA ASP A 63 33.58 -3.95 1.95
C ASP A 63 33.81 -2.97 3.12
N LEU A 64 34.54 -3.43 4.14
CA LEU A 64 34.72 -2.75 5.42
C LEU A 64 35.55 -1.46 5.32
N ASP A 65 36.09 -1.13 4.14
CA ASP A 65 37.00 -0.01 3.94
C ASP A 65 36.30 1.35 3.71
N LYS A 66 34.96 1.45 3.86
CA LYS A 66 34.22 2.68 3.48
C LYS A 66 33.23 3.26 4.50
N MET A 67 33.18 2.79 5.75
CA MET A 67 32.32 3.41 6.76
C MET A 67 33.13 4.11 7.86
N ASP A 68 33.56 5.33 7.54
CA ASP A 68 33.96 6.31 8.54
C ASP A 68 32.73 6.81 9.32
N HIS A 69 32.77 6.55 10.63
CA HIS A 69 32.24 7.33 11.75
C HIS A 69 30.98 8.19 11.54
N ASN A 70 29.82 7.70 12.02
CA ASN A 70 29.05 8.33 13.11
C ASN A 70 27.76 7.54 13.39
N THR A 71 27.84 6.60 14.33
CA THR A 71 26.68 5.87 14.86
C THR A 71 26.02 6.68 15.99
N THR A 72 24.85 7.26 15.71
CA THR A 72 23.92 7.74 16.75
C THR A 72 23.28 6.53 17.44
N PRO A 73 23.32 6.40 18.78
CA PRO A 73 22.65 5.29 19.46
C PRO A 73 21.13 5.49 19.46
N LEU A 74 20.38 4.43 19.16
CA LEU A 74 18.93 4.36 19.35
C LEU A 74 18.65 4.20 20.85
N ALA A 75 17.88 5.12 21.44
CA ALA A 75 17.46 5.04 22.83
C ALA A 75 16.51 3.85 23.06
N ALA A 76 16.69 3.17 24.19
CA ALA A 76 15.85 2.09 24.69
C ALA A 76 14.65 2.61 25.48
#